data_AF-A0A538JLH4-F1
#
_entry.id   AF-A0A538JLH4-F1
#
_cell.length_a   1.000
_cell.length_b   1.000
_cell.length_c   1.000
_cell.angle_alpha   90.00
_cell.angle_beta   90.00
_cell.angle_gamma   90.00
#
_symmetry.space_group_name_H-M   'P 1'
#
loop_
_entity.id
_entity.type
_entity.pdbx_description
1 polymer ?
#
loop_
_entity_poly.entity_id
_entity_poly.type
_entity_poly.pdbx_seq_one_letter_code
_entity_poly.pdbx_strand_id
1 'polypeptide(L)'
;MILAGGYVHLCLYRHGYRFIPKIGVSFLLQAGSSAILAVALLARGGRRSVDRHSVTLAQLIRLAAIGLSLGTLAALGIAHTPSGLFQFREMGLRPAPQTLIAIVAESLATLVLSVAMLEARVAARDRSVAPAVARRIGHAARDVA
;
A
#
# COMPACT_ATOMS: atom_id res chain seq x y z
N MET A 1 5.07 0.70 8.55
CA MET A 1 3.83 1.50 8.48
C MET A 1 2.60 0.63 8.32
N ILE A 2 2.48 -0.21 7.28
CA ILE A 2 1.34 -1.15 7.12
C ILE A 2 1.06 -1.97 8.39
N LEU A 3 2.08 -2.61 8.98
CA LEU A 3 1.89 -3.40 10.20
C LEU A 3 1.46 -2.56 11.41
N ALA A 4 1.98 -1.33 11.52
CA ALA A 4 1.61 -0.41 12.60
C ALA A 4 0.16 0.07 12.46
N GLY A 5 -0.28 0.42 11.25
CA GLY A 5 -1.68 0.74 10.94
C GLY A 5 -2.61 -0.44 11.27
N GLY A 6 -2.25 -1.65 10.84
CA GLY A 6 -3.00 -2.87 11.18
C GLY A 6 -3.10 -3.14 12.68
N TYR A 7 -2.03 -2.90 13.44
CA TYR A 7 -2.03 -3.05 14.90
C TYR A 7 -2.99 -2.05 15.58
N VAL A 8 -3.02 -0.80 15.12
CA VAL A 8 -3.96 0.21 15.63
C VAL A 8 -5.41 -0.20 15.37
N HIS A 9 -5.72 -0.70 14.18
CA HIS A 9 -7.07 -1.19 13.85
C HIS A 9 -7.46 -2.40 14.69
N LEU A 10 -6.53 -3.32 14.95
CA LEU A 10 -6.76 -4.45 15.86
C LEU A 10 -7.03 -3.97 17.29
N CYS A 11 -6.31 -2.95 17.77
CA CYS A 11 -6.58 -2.34 19.07
C CYS A 11 -8.00 -1.78 19.11
N LEU A 12 -8.40 -0.98 18.12
CA LEU A 12 -9.74 -0.40 18.07
C LEU A 12 -10.84 -1.45 18.00
N TYR A 13 -10.65 -2.49 17.19
CA TYR A 13 -11.53 -3.66 17.14
C TYR A 13 -11.77 -4.25 18.54
N ARG A 14 -10.71 -4.49 19.31
CA ARG A 14 -10.80 -5.05 20.67
C ARG A 14 -11.40 -4.09 21.68
N HIS A 15 -11.22 -2.78 21.51
CA HIS A 15 -11.68 -1.74 22.44
C HIS A 15 -13.07 -1.17 22.08
N GLY A 16 -13.99 -2.03 21.64
CA GLY A 16 -15.41 -1.70 21.50
C GLY A 16 -15.93 -1.66 20.07
N TYR A 17 -15.06 -1.45 19.07
CA TYR A 17 -15.51 -1.37 17.67
C TYR A 17 -16.00 -2.72 17.14
N ARG A 18 -15.59 -3.85 17.73
CA ARG A 18 -16.10 -5.19 17.37
C ARG A 18 -17.62 -5.33 17.43
N PHE A 19 -18.30 -4.52 18.23
CA PHE A 19 -19.76 -4.58 18.44
C PHE A 19 -20.55 -3.69 17.47
N ILE A 20 -19.86 -2.84 16.69
CA ILE A 20 -20.51 -1.97 15.72
C ILE A 20 -20.68 -2.78 14.41
N PRO A 21 -21.92 -3.03 13.95
CA PRO A 21 -22.16 -3.80 12.74
C PRO A 21 -21.42 -3.19 11.54
N LYS A 22 -20.83 -4.05 10.70
CA LYS A 22 -20.00 -3.70 9.52
C LYS A 22 -18.66 -3.03 9.85
N ILE A 23 -18.63 -2.07 10.79
CA ILE A 23 -17.41 -1.37 11.22
C ILE A 23 -16.48 -2.34 11.96
N GLY A 24 -16.96 -3.12 12.92
CA GLY A 24 -16.11 -4.10 13.60
C GLY A 24 -15.45 -5.08 12.63
N VAL A 25 -16.22 -5.55 11.64
CA VAL A 25 -15.71 -6.47 10.61
C VAL A 25 -14.68 -5.77 9.71
N SER A 26 -14.91 -4.51 9.31
CA SER A 26 -13.96 -3.78 8.47
C SER A 26 -12.62 -3.54 9.18
N PHE A 27 -12.63 -3.23 10.48
CA PHE A 27 -11.41 -3.11 11.29
C PHE A 27 -10.62 -4.42 11.36
N LEU A 28 -11.32 -5.56 11.53
CA LEU A 28 -10.68 -6.87 11.56
C LEU A 28 -10.09 -7.24 10.18
N LEU A 29 -10.85 -6.99 9.11
CA LEU A 29 -10.39 -7.23 7.74
C LEU A 29 -9.18 -6.35 7.39
N GLN A 30 -9.18 -5.08 7.81
CA GLN A 30 -8.06 -4.17 7.64
C GLN A 30 -6.82 -4.70 8.35
N ALA A 31 -6.95 -5.08 9.63
CA ALA A 31 -5.83 -5.57 10.43
C ALA A 31 -5.24 -6.87 9.86
N GLY A 32 -6.11 -7.81 9.46
CA GLY A 32 -5.69 -9.06 8.82
C GLY A 32 -5.01 -8.84 7.48
N SER A 33 -5.58 -7.98 6.63
CA SER A 33 -5.00 -7.61 5.33
C SER A 33 -3.63 -6.96 5.49
N SER A 34 -3.50 -6.06 6.47
CA SER A 34 -2.24 -5.41 6.80
C SER A 34 -1.17 -6.42 7.24
N ALA A 35 -1.53 -7.40 8.08
CA ALA A 35 -0.60 -8.45 8.49
C ALA A 35 -0.12 -9.30 7.29
N ILE A 36 -1.05 -9.74 6.43
CA ILE A 36 -0.74 -10.52 5.22
C ILE A 36 0.18 -9.72 4.29
N LEU A 37 -0.15 -8.46 4.02
CA LEU A 37 0.63 -7.59 3.13
C LEU A 37 2.01 -7.27 3.71
N ALA A 38 2.12 -7.05 5.03
CA ALA A 38 3.40 -6.83 5.68
C ALA A 38 4.33 -8.06 5.53
N VAL A 39 3.81 -9.26 5.79
CA VAL A 39 4.57 -10.51 5.58
C VAL A 39 4.95 -10.69 4.11
N ALA A 40 4.03 -10.44 3.19
CA ALA A 40 4.29 -10.55 1.75
C ALA A 40 5.37 -9.56 1.26
N LEU A 41 5.35 -8.32 1.77
CA LEU A 41 6.38 -7.31 1.47
C LEU A 41 7.75 -7.72 2.01
N LEU A 42 7.82 -8.24 3.25
CA LEU A 42 9.07 -8.70 3.86
C LEU A 42 9.66 -9.93 3.13
N ALA A 43 8.83 -10.93 2.84
CA ALA A 43 9.24 -12.15 2.16
C ALA A 43 9.86 -11.90 0.77
N ARG A 44 9.46 -10.81 0.11
CA ARG A 44 9.96 -10.42 -1.22
C ARG A 44 11.15 -9.47 -1.14
N GLY A 45 11.24 -8.62 -0.12
CA GLY A 45 12.38 -7.72 0.09
C GLY A 45 13.72 -8.44 0.24
N GLY A 46 13.72 -9.69 0.72
CA GLY A 46 14.93 -10.50 0.87
C GLY A 46 15.38 -11.29 -0.37
N ARG A 47 14.53 -11.48 -1.40
CA ARG A 47 14.87 -12.29 -2.57
C ARG A 47 15.53 -11.45 -3.65
N ARG A 48 16.88 -11.48 -3.70
CA ARG A 48 17.71 -10.83 -4.73
C ARG A 48 17.72 -11.55 -6.08
N SER A 49 17.21 -12.78 -6.19
CA SER A 49 17.08 -13.48 -7.48
C SER A 49 15.81 -13.01 -8.21
N VAL A 50 16.02 -12.12 -9.17
CA VAL A 50 14.99 -11.45 -9.96
C VAL A 50 14.54 -12.35 -11.11
N ASP A 51 13.54 -13.18 -10.86
CA ASP A 51 12.71 -13.70 -11.94
C ASP A 51 11.63 -12.67 -12.32
N ARG A 52 11.29 -12.55 -13.61
CA ARG A 52 10.36 -11.53 -14.12
C ARG A 52 8.97 -11.67 -13.47
N HIS A 53 8.54 -12.89 -13.16
CA HIS A 53 7.28 -13.16 -12.48
C HIS A 53 7.27 -12.62 -11.03
N SER A 54 8.43 -12.66 -10.36
CA SER A 54 8.59 -12.14 -9.00
C SER A 54 8.51 -10.61 -8.93
N VAL A 55 8.84 -9.90 -10.02
CA VAL A 55 8.75 -8.43 -10.10
C VAL A 55 7.29 -7.99 -10.21
N THR A 56 6.51 -8.62 -11.09
CA THR A 56 5.08 -8.31 -11.27
C THR A 56 4.31 -8.50 -9.97
N LEU A 57 4.53 -9.63 -9.29
CA LEU A 57 3.86 -9.91 -8.02
C LEU A 57 4.26 -8.91 -6.92
N ALA A 58 5.52 -8.49 -6.85
CA ALA A 58 5.96 -7.47 -5.90
C ALA A 58 5.29 -6.11 -6.14
N GLN A 59 5.09 -5.73 -7.41
CA GLN A 59 4.34 -4.51 -7.74
C GLN A 59 2.86 -4.62 -7.38
N LEU A 60 2.23 -5.79 -7.60
CA LEU A 60 0.85 -6.04 -7.18
C LEU A 60 0.68 -5.94 -5.67
N ILE A 61 1.61 -6.51 -4.88
CA ILE A 61 1.57 -6.42 -3.41
C ILE A 61 1.70 -4.96 -2.95
N ARG A 62 2.61 -4.19 -3.56
CA ARG A 62 2.75 -2.75 -3.25
C ARG A 62 1.49 -1.97 -3.60
N LEU A 63 0.89 -2.22 -4.76
CA LEU A 63 -0.35 -1.58 -5.18
C LEU A 63 -1.50 -1.93 -4.24
N ALA A 64 -1.62 -3.20 -3.83
CA ALA A 64 -2.61 -3.64 -2.86
C ALA A 64 -2.43 -2.95 -1.49
N ALA A 65 -1.20 -2.81 -1.03
CA ALA A 65 -0.90 -2.11 0.22
C ALA A 65 -1.20 -0.60 0.14
N ILE A 66 -0.88 0.06 -0.98
CA ILE A 66 -1.29 1.46 -1.23
C ILE A 66 -2.82 1.57 -1.24
N GLY A 67 -3.49 0.68 -1.97
CA GLY A 67 -4.95 0.65 -2.06
C GLY A 67 -5.62 0.45 -0.71
N LEU A 68 -5.07 -0.44 0.12
CA LEU A 68 -5.56 -0.65 1.49
C LEU A 68 -5.41 0.61 2.34
N SER A 69 -4.26 1.27 2.32
CA SER A 69 -4.03 2.50 3.09
C SER A 69 -4.90 3.66 2.60
N LEU A 70 -4.99 3.88 1.29
CA LEU A 70 -5.87 4.89 0.71
C LEU A 70 -7.34 4.62 1.00
N GLY A 71 -7.78 3.36 0.89
CA GLY A 71 -9.14 2.95 1.22
C GLY A 71 -9.47 3.18 2.69
N THR A 72 -8.50 2.94 3.58
CA THR A 72 -8.63 3.22 5.02
C THR A 72 -8.78 4.72 5.28
N LEU A 73 -7.94 5.55 4.66
CA LEU A 73 -8.04 7.02 4.75
C LEU A 73 -9.36 7.55 4.19
N ALA A 74 -9.81 7.01 3.06
CA ALA A 74 -11.09 7.37 2.46
C ALA A 74 -12.27 6.97 3.37
N ALA A 75 -12.26 5.76 3.92
CA ALA A 75 -13.28 5.31 4.86
C ALA A 75 -13.32 6.18 6.11
N LEU A 76 -12.16 6.57 6.64
CA LEU A 76 -12.06 7.51 7.77
C LEU A 76 -12.62 8.89 7.39
N GLY A 77 -12.26 9.42 6.23
CA GLY A 77 -12.79 10.68 5.71
C GLY A 77 -14.31 10.66 5.58
N ILE A 78 -14.87 9.56 5.05
CA ILE A 78 -16.32 9.35 4.94
C ILE A 78 -16.97 9.23 6.33
N ALA A 79 -16.32 8.56 7.29
CA ALA A 79 -16.83 8.49 8.67
C ALA A 79 -16.90 9.86 9.36
N HIS A 80 -16.16 10.86 8.88
CA HIS A 80 -16.20 12.24 9.38
C HIS A 80 -17.20 13.14 8.65
N THR A 81 -17.85 12.66 7.58
CA THR A 81 -18.88 13.43 6.88
C THR A 81 -20.21 13.39 7.65
N PRO A 82 -21.15 14.33 7.38
CA PRO A 82 -22.47 14.30 8.00
C PRO A 82 -23.25 13.00 7.76
N SER A 83 -23.05 12.35 6.61
CA SER A 83 -23.68 11.06 6.28
C SER A 83 -23.07 9.87 7.05
N GLY A 84 -21.85 10.04 7.56
CA GLY A 84 -21.06 8.97 8.17
C GLY A 84 -20.77 7.82 7.19
N LEU A 85 -20.21 6.74 7.74
CA LEU A 85 -19.97 5.48 7.05
C LEU A 85 -20.81 4.40 7.72
N PHE A 86 -21.76 3.78 7.01
CA PHE A 86 -22.65 2.76 7.59
C PHE A 86 -23.40 3.22 8.85
N GLN A 87 -23.88 4.47 8.90
CA GLN A 87 -24.52 5.10 10.07
C GLN A 87 -23.57 5.32 11.27
N PHE A 88 -22.27 5.03 11.10
CA PHE A 88 -21.24 5.33 12.06
C PHE A 88 -20.57 6.66 11.70
N ARG A 89 -20.43 7.54 12.68
CA ARG A 89 -19.80 8.85 12.51
C ARG A 89 -18.75 9.08 13.59
N GLU A 90 -17.54 9.41 13.17
CA GLU A 90 -16.46 9.84 14.06
C GLU A 90 -16.45 11.36 14.17
N MET A 91 -16.16 11.87 15.36
CA MET A 91 -16.15 13.31 15.65
C MET A 91 -14.77 13.71 16.15
N GLY A 92 -14.06 14.53 15.37
CA GLY A 92 -12.71 14.98 15.68
C GLY A 92 -11.71 13.82 15.72
N LEU A 93 -10.70 13.90 16.60
CA LEU A 93 -9.70 12.82 16.75
C LEU A 93 -10.17 11.71 17.70
N ARG A 94 -11.47 11.52 17.89
CA ARG A 94 -12.00 10.45 18.74
C ARG A 94 -12.14 9.18 17.89
N PRO A 95 -11.60 8.05 18.36
CA PRO A 95 -10.89 7.80 19.62
C PRO A 95 -9.43 8.32 19.59
N ALA A 96 -9.10 9.15 20.59
CA ALA A 96 -7.76 9.71 20.73
C ALA A 96 -6.90 8.81 21.63
N PRO A 97 -5.62 8.54 21.30
CA PRO A 97 -4.85 9.05 20.16
C PRO A 97 -4.88 8.16 18.90
N GLN A 98 -5.70 7.10 18.88
CA GLN A 98 -5.63 6.05 17.87
C GLN A 98 -5.94 6.57 16.45
N THR A 99 -6.94 7.45 16.30
CA THR A 99 -7.28 8.05 15.00
C THR A 99 -6.11 8.82 14.39
N LEU A 100 -5.37 9.58 15.20
CA LEU A 100 -4.21 10.33 14.71
C LEU A 100 -3.08 9.38 14.27
N ILE A 101 -2.80 8.34 15.07
CA ILE A 101 -1.78 7.34 14.73
C ILE A 101 -2.17 6.62 13.43
N ALA A 102 -3.45 6.28 13.24
CA ALA A 102 -3.94 5.67 12.01
C ALA A 102 -3.72 6.60 10.80
N ILE A 103 -4.11 7.87 10.88
CA ILE A 103 -3.91 8.85 9.80
C ILE A 103 -2.43 8.92 9.41
N VAL A 104 -1.53 9.07 10.39
CA VAL A 104 -0.09 9.17 10.16
C VAL A 104 0.45 7.88 9.56
N ALA A 105 0.09 6.72 10.11
CA ALA A 105 0.58 5.43 9.65
C ALA A 105 0.13 5.13 8.22
N GLU A 106 -1.13 5.34 7.90
CA GLU A 106 -1.68 5.08 6.55
C GLU A 106 -1.15 6.07 5.52
N SER A 107 -0.97 7.34 5.90
CA SER A 107 -0.39 8.37 5.03
C SER A 107 1.07 8.07 4.71
N LEU A 108 1.88 7.73 5.72
CA LEU A 108 3.27 7.33 5.52
C LEU A 108 3.38 6.03 4.72
N ALA A 109 2.51 5.04 4.97
CA ALA A 109 2.48 3.81 4.18
C ALA A 109 2.23 4.11 2.69
N THR A 110 1.22 4.93 2.41
CA THR A 110 0.86 5.36 1.05
C THR A 110 2.03 6.07 0.38
N LEU A 111 2.63 7.06 1.06
CA LEU A 111 3.72 7.86 0.51
C LEU A 111 4.95 6.99 0.21
N VAL A 112 5.43 6.23 1.19
CA VAL A 112 6.65 5.41 1.07
C VAL A 112 6.48 4.35 -0.02
N LEU A 113 5.34 3.67 -0.07
CA LEU A 113 5.09 2.64 -1.07
C LEU A 113 4.93 3.22 -2.47
N SER A 114 4.31 4.40 -2.60
CA SER A 114 4.16 5.09 -3.89
C SER A 114 5.50 5.53 -4.45
N VAL A 115 6.36 6.13 -3.61
CA VAL A 115 7.74 6.48 -3.99
C VAL A 115 8.49 5.22 -4.41
N ALA A 116 8.45 4.16 -3.60
CA ALA A 116 9.11 2.90 -3.93
C ALA A 116 8.60 2.27 -5.25
N MET A 117 7.33 2.45 -5.59
CA MET A 117 6.79 2.03 -6.89
C MET A 117 7.30 2.88 -8.04
N LEU A 118 7.40 4.20 -7.86
CA LEU A 118 7.92 5.11 -8.88
C LEU A 118 9.38 4.81 -9.19
N GLU A 119 10.22 4.68 -8.15
CA GLU A 119 11.63 4.28 -8.28
C GLU A 119 11.79 2.97 -9.06
N ALA A 120 10.98 1.96 -8.72
CA ALA A 120 11.00 0.68 -9.41
C ALA A 120 10.60 0.79 -10.90
N ARG A 121 9.69 1.71 -11.24
CA ARG A 121 9.29 1.96 -12.64
C ARG A 121 10.37 2.71 -13.41
N VAL A 122 10.99 3.72 -12.81
CA VAL A 122 12.11 4.47 -13.41
C VAL A 122 13.27 3.52 -13.70
N ALA A 123 13.71 2.73 -12.72
CA ALA A 123 14.78 1.76 -12.89
C ALA A 123 14.46 0.65 -13.92
N ALA A 124 13.18 0.29 -14.09
CA ALA A 124 12.78 -0.65 -15.15
C ALA A 124 12.84 -0.01 -16.55
N ARG A 125 12.46 1.27 -16.66
CA ARG A 125 12.50 2.03 -17.92
C ARG A 125 13.93 2.20 -18.40
N ASP A 126 14.84 2.62 -17.53
CA ASP A 126 16.25 2.84 -17.90
C ASP A 126 16.92 1.56 -18.43
N ARG A 127 16.62 0.42 -17.79
CA ARG A 127 17.08 -0.90 -18.25
C ARG A 127 16.53 -1.34 -19.61
N SER A 128 15.37 -0.83 -20.02
CA SER A 128 14.78 -1.14 -21.33
C SER A 128 15.31 -0.26 -22.46
N VAL A 129 15.68 1.00 -22.16
CA VAL A 129 16.14 1.96 -23.17
C VAL A 129 17.58 1.68 -23.59
N ALA A 130 18.49 1.42 -22.65
CA ALA A 130 19.91 1.16 -22.95
C ALA A 130 20.16 0.07 -24.01
N PRO A 131 19.57 -1.14 -23.91
CA PRO A 131 19.74 -2.18 -24.92
C PRO A 131 19.02 -1.89 -26.25
N ALA A 132 17.93 -1.13 -26.24
CA ALA A 132 17.23 -0.74 -27.47
C ALA A 132 18.05 0.26 -28.30
N VAL A 133 18.69 1.22 -27.64
CA VAL A 133 19.61 2.18 -28.27
C VAL A 133 20.83 1.47 -28.84
N ALA A 134 21.47 0.58 -28.06
CA ALA A 134 22.62 -0.20 -28.51
C ALA A 134 22.30 -1.06 -29.75
N ARG A 135 21.11 -1.70 -29.79
CA ARG A 135 20.66 -2.49 -30.95
C ARG A 135 20.48 -1.63 -32.19
N ARG A 136 19.89 -0.44 -32.04
CA ARG A 136 19.66 0.48 -33.16
C ARG A 136 20.96 0.99 -33.78
N ILE A 137 21.95 1.32 -32.93
CA ILE A 137 23.28 1.72 -33.39
C ILE A 137 23.98 0.57 -34.11
N GLY A 138 23.88 -0.66 -33.60
CA GLY A 138 24.47 -1.84 -34.23
C GLY A 138 23.87 -2.18 -35.61
N HIS A 139 22.57 -1.94 -35.83
CA HIS A 139 21.97 -2.10 -37.16
C HIS A 139 22.43 -1.01 -38.12
N ALA A 140 22.42 0.27 -37.70
CA ALA A 140 22.88 1.38 -38.54
C ALA A 140 24.34 1.23 -38.97
N ALA A 141 25.21 0.66 -38.12
CA ALA A 141 26.60 0.40 -38.48
C ALA A 141 26.78 -0.76 -39.48
N ARG A 142 25.83 -1.69 -39.57
CA ARG A 142 25.86 -2.81 -40.51
C ARG A 142 25.35 -2.43 -41.90
N ASP A 143 24.43 -1.49 -42.00
CA ASP A 143 23.86 -1.05 -43.27
C ASP A 143 24.81 -0.14 -44.08
N VAL A 144 25.91 0.30 -43.48
CA VAL A 144 26.92 1.22 -44.07
C VAL A 144 28.20 0.48 -44.49
N ALA A 145 28.35 -0.80 -44.15
CA ALA A 145 29.50 -1.65 -44.49
C ALA A 145 29.17 -2.57 -45.68
#